data_AF-A0A353WT04-F1
#
_entry.id   AF-A0A353WT04-F1
#
_cell.length_a   1.000
_cell.length_b   1.000
_cell.length_c   1.000
_cell.angle_alpha   90.00
_cell.angle_beta   90.00
_cell.angle_gamma   90.00
#
_symmetry.space_group_name_H-M   'P 1'
#
loop_
_entity.id
_entity.type
_entity.pdbx_description
1 polymer ?
#
loop_
_entity_poly.entity_id
_entity_poly.type
_entity_poly.pdbx_seq_one_letter_code
_entity_poly.pdbx_strand_id
1 'polypeptide(L)' 'MTEVDFVADSGNNRYYIQSALDMPTREKVEQETRSLREIGDSFKKIVIVKSQNKPRRDDSGILTIGLFDFLLHPESLDL' A
#
# COMPACT_ATOMS: atom_id res chain seq x y z
N MET A 1 -6.73 14.16 -11.00
CA MET A 1 -5.96 13.02 -11.53
C MET A 1 -5.14 12.54 -10.37
N THR A 2 -5.40 11.32 -9.90
CA THR A 2 -4.82 10.82 -8.65
C THR A 2 -3.70 9.87 -9.05
N GLU A 3 -2.48 10.25 -8.71
CA GLU A 3 -1.27 9.56 -9.13
C GLU A 3 -1.03 8.32 -8.25
N VAL A 4 -0.47 7.28 -8.87
CA VAL A 4 0.09 6.14 -8.16
C VAL A 4 1.58 6.15 -8.43
N ASP A 5 2.39 6.16 -7.38
CA ASP A 5 3.85 6.25 -7.42
C ASP A 5 4.44 5.09 -8.21
N PHE A 6 3.94 3.86 -7.98
CA PHE A 6 4.41 2.66 -8.67
C PHE A 6 3.27 1.71 -9.03
N VAL A 7 3.39 1.13 -10.22
CA VAL A 7 2.60 -0.01 -10.66
C VAL A 7 3.56 -1.14 -11.00
N ALA A 8 3.34 -2.32 -10.44
CA ALA A 8 4.13 -3.50 -10.71
C ALA A 8 3.25 -4.66 -11.16
N ASP A 9 3.69 -5.38 -12.18
CA ASP A 9 3.04 -6.60 -12.67
C ASP A 9 3.96 -7.79 -12.38
N SER A 10 3.39 -8.88 -11.84
CA SER A 10 4.08 -10.14 -11.59
C SER A 10 3.18 -11.30 -11.97
N GLY A 11 3.42 -11.87 -13.15
CA GLY A 11 2.53 -12.87 -13.76
C GLY A 11 1.12 -12.31 -13.94
N ASN A 12 0.13 -12.96 -13.33
CA ASN A 12 -1.28 -12.53 -13.34
C ASN A 12 -1.61 -11.52 -12.22
N ASN A 13 -0.65 -11.15 -11.38
CA ASN A 13 -0.86 -10.19 -10.31
C ASN A 13 -0.44 -8.80 -10.74
N ARG A 14 -1.25 -7.81 -10.35
CA ARG A 14 -0.92 -6.39 -10.42
C ARG A 14 -0.90 -5.80 -9.01
N TYR A 15 0.00 -4.86 -8.81
CA TYR A 15 0.22 -4.16 -7.55
C TYR A 15 0.22 -2.65 -7.79
N TYR A 16 -0.62 -1.94 -7.04
CA TYR A 16 -0.63 -0.49 -6.95
C TYR A 16 0.02 -0.08 -5.63
N ILE A 17 1.07 0.72 -5.69
CA ILE A 17 1.91 1.00 -4.51
C ILE A 17 2.03 2.50 -4.32
N GLN A 18 1.67 2.97 -3.11
CA GLN A 18 2.05 4.30 -2.61
C GLN A 18 3.19 4.21 -1.61
N SER A 19 4.05 5.23 -1.64
CA SER A 19 5.06 5.47 -0.62
C SER A 19 4.66 6.67 0.23
N ALA A 20 4.69 6.51 1.56
CA ALA A 20 4.40 7.60 2.48
C ALA A 20 5.45 7.63 3.60
N LEU A 21 5.83 8.82 4.06
CA LEU A 21 6.75 8.92 5.19
C LEU A 21 6.12 8.34 6.46
N ASP A 22 4.89 8.77 6.77
CA ASP A 22 4.07 8.28 7.87
C ASP A 22 2.60 8.64 7.64
N MET A 23 1.68 7.99 8.36
CA MET A 23 0.23 8.28 8.32
C MET A 23 -0.35 8.40 9.74
N PRO A 24 0.02 9.43 10.52
CA PRO A 24 -0.34 9.53 11.94
C PRO A 24 -1.80 9.97 12.16
N THR A 25 -2.42 10.61 11.17
CA THR A 25 -3.80 11.10 11.25
C THR A 25 -4.67 10.43 10.20
N ARG A 26 -5.99 10.39 10.46
CA ARG A 26 -6.98 9.90 9.51
C ARG A 26 -6.95 10.67 8.19
N GLU A 27 -6.79 11.99 8.25
CA GLU A 27 -6.66 12.85 7.07
C GLU A 27 -5.46 12.45 6.21
N LYS A 28 -4.32 12.14 6.86
CA LYS A 28 -3.15 11.64 6.14
C LYS A 28 -3.41 10.27 5.53
N VAL A 29 -4.05 9.34 6.25
CA VAL A 29 -4.44 8.05 5.66
C VAL A 29 -5.32 8.26 4.42
N GLU A 30 -6.36 9.10 4.52
CA GLU A 30 -7.28 9.38 3.41
C GLU A 30 -6.57 10.08 2.24
N GLN A 31 -5.61 10.97 2.51
CA GLN A 31 -4.80 11.61 1.47
C GLN A 31 -3.90 10.60 0.74
N GLU A 32 -3.10 9.84 1.48
CA GLU A 32 -2.11 8.91 0.89
C GLU A 32 -2.77 7.69 0.24
N THR A 33 -3.97 7.28 0.68
CA THR A 33 -4.71 6.14 0.09
C THR A 33 -5.70 6.52 -1.00
N ARG A 34 -5.89 7.82 -1.30
CA ARG A 34 -6.95 8.30 -2.19
C ARG A 34 -6.90 7.64 -3.58
N SER A 35 -5.73 7.64 -4.21
CA SER A 35 -5.55 7.05 -5.55
C SER A 35 -5.87 5.56 -5.54
N LEU A 36 -5.41 4.84 -4.51
CA LEU A 36 -5.67 3.41 -4.36
C LEU A 36 -7.17 3.10 -4.21
N ARG A 37 -7.90 3.91 -3.44
CA ARG A 37 -9.35 3.73 -3.22
C ARG A 37 -10.21 4.01 -4.45
N GLU A 38 -9.73 4.87 -5.35
CA GLU A 38 -10.43 5.19 -6.60
C GLU A 38 -10.26 4.08 -7.67
N ILE A 39 -9.30 3.17 -7.49
CA ILE A 39 -9.09 2.03 -8.37
C ILE A 39 -10.12 0.94 -8.04
N GLY A 40 -11.11 0.79 -8.92
CA GLY A 40 -12.25 -0.12 -8.73
C GLY A 40 -12.01 -1.60 -9.04
N ASP A 41 -10.78 -2.01 -9.35
CA ASP A 41 -10.45 -3.42 -9.53
C ASP A 41 -10.11 -4.12 -8.20
N SER A 42 -9.96 -5.45 -8.25
CA SER A 42 -9.61 -6.27 -7.10
C SER A 42 -8.10 -6.53 -6.94
N PHE A 43 -7.25 -5.85 -7.71
CA PHE A 43 -5.81 -6.06 -7.61
C PHE A 43 -5.26 -5.47 -6.30
N LYS A 44 -4.09 -5.98 -5.89
CA LYS A 44 -3.48 -5.65 -4.61
C LYS A 44 -3.08 -4.18 -4.56
N LYS A 45 -3.41 -3.53 -3.44
CA LYS A 45 -3.14 -2.12 -3.16
C LYS A 45 -2.29 -2.03 -1.90
N ILE A 46 -1.16 -1.35 -1.96
CA ILE A 46 -0.13 -1.35 -0.91
C ILE A 46 0.28 0.09 -0.59
N VAL A 47 0.46 0.39 0.69
CA VAL A 47 1.13 1.61 1.17
C VAL A 47 2.37 1.21 1.95
N ILE A 48 3.53 1.68 1.52
CA ILE A 48 4.81 1.47 2.21
C ILE A 48 5.09 2.69 3.08
N VAL A 49 5.26 2.49 4.39
CA VAL A 49 5.59 3.55 5.36
C VAL A 49 6.99 3.41 5.92
N LYS A 50 7.64 4.51 6.30
CA LYS A 50 8.97 4.44 6.93
C LYS A 50 8.94 3.75 8.30
N SER A 51 7.83 3.87 9.03
CA SER A 51 7.68 3.37 10.39
C SER A 51 7.65 1.84 10.45
N GLN A 52 8.22 1.28 11.53
CA GLN A 52 8.22 -0.14 11.83
C GLN A 52 6.84 -0.53 12.38
N ASN A 53 5.90 -0.76 11.47
CA ASN A 53 4.55 -1.21 11.79
C ASN A 53 4.35 -2.61 11.25
N LYS A 54 3.71 -3.47 12.06
CA LYS A 54 3.25 -4.76 11.56
C LYS A 54 2.35 -4.54 10.32
N PRO A 55 2.50 -5.38 9.29
CA PRO A 55 1.62 -5.35 8.13
C PRO A 55 0.16 -5.40 8.58
N ARG A 56 -0.68 -4.51 8.04
CA ARG A 56 -2.11 -4.45 8.36
C ARG A 56 -2.93 -4.14 7.13
N ARG A 57 -4.11 -4.74 7.02
CA ARG A 57 -5.10 -4.41 6.00
C ARG A 57 -6.20 -3.55 6.62
N ASP A 58 -6.65 -2.55 5.87
CA ASP A 58 -7.85 -1.79 6.23
C ASP A 58 -9.12 -2.42 5.64
N ASP A 59 -10.28 -1.84 5.98
CA ASP A 59 -11.59 -2.32 5.50
C ASP A 59 -11.75 -2.21 3.98
N SER A 60 -10.91 -1.43 3.30
CA SER A 60 -10.85 -1.33 1.84
C SER A 60 -9.85 -2.29 1.19
N GLY A 61 -9.22 -3.17 1.98
CA GLY A 61 -8.27 -4.18 1.52
C GLY A 61 -6.87 -3.65 1.23
N ILE A 62 -6.58 -2.39 1.57
CA ILE A 62 -5.26 -1.78 1.35
C ILE A 62 -4.29 -2.28 2.41
N LEU A 63 -3.18 -2.87 1.97
CA LEU A 63 -2.10 -3.33 2.84
C LEU A 63 -1.17 -2.16 3.18
N THR A 64 -1.06 -1.79 4.46
CA THR A 64 -0.01 -0.90 4.95
C THR A 64 1.13 -1.73 5.53
N ILE A 65 2.36 -1.51 5.07
CA ILE A 65 3.55 -2.24 5.50
C ILE A 65 4.73 -1.30 5.75
N GLY A 66 5.57 -1.62 6.73
CA GLY A 66 6.82 -0.89 6.98
C GLY A 66 7.87 -1.14 5.88
N LEU A 67 8.69 -0.14 5.58
CA LEU A 67 9.72 -0.19 4.54
C LEU A 67 10.66 -1.39 4.70
N PHE A 68 11.11 -1.64 5.93
CA PHE A 68 12.01 -2.76 6.20
C PHE A 68 11.30 -4.11 6.03
N ASP A 69 10.05 -4.24 6.47
CA ASP A 69 9.30 -5.48 6.29
C ASP A 69 9.08 -5.78 4.80
N PHE A 70 8.74 -4.76 4.01
CA PHE A 70 8.58 -4.87 2.55
C PHE A 70 9.89 -5.31 1.86
N LEU A 71 11.03 -4.75 2.25
CA LEU A 71 12.31 -5.04 1.61
C LEU A 71 12.94 -6.36 2.07
N LEU A 72 12.73 -6.76 3.33
CA LEU A 72 13.43 -7.90 3.94
C LEU A 72 12.60 -9.19 3.94
N HIS A 73 11.29 -9.12 3.77
CA HIS A 73 10.40 -10.28 3.80
C HIS A 73 9.62 -10.39 2.48
N PRO A 74 10.10 -11.19 1.50
CA PRO A 74 9.44 -11.36 0.20
C PRO A 74 7.97 -11.81 0.30
N GLU A 75 7.66 -12.65 1.29
CA GLU A 75 6.31 -13.17 1.54
C GLU A 75 5.36 -12.16 2.21
N SER A 76 5.82 -10.95 2.54
CA SER A 76 5.04 -9.96 3.28
C SER A 76 3.83 -9.40 2.52
N LEU A 77 3.76 -9.65 1.20
CA LEU A 77 2.67 -9.23 0.33
C LEU A 77 1.51 -10.23 0.25
N ASP A 78 1.69 -11.43 0.82
CA ASP A 78 0.72 -12.54 0.78
C ASP A 78 0.00 -12.77 2.12
N LEU A 79 0.19 -11.86 3.09
CA LEU A 79 -0.49 -11.84 4.40
C LEU A 79 -1.99 -11.58 4.34
#